data_AF-A0A444Z2E9-F1
#
_entry.id   AF-A0A444Z2E9-F1
#
_cell.length_a   1.000
_cell.length_b   1.000
_cell.length_c   1.000
_cell.angle_alpha   90.00
_cell.angle_beta   90.00
_cell.angle_gamma   90.00
#
_symmetry.space_group_name_H-M   'P 1'
#
loop_
_entity.id
_entity.type
_entity.pdbx_description
1 polymer ?
#
loop_
_entity_poly.entity_id
_entity_poly.type
_entity_poly.pdbx_seq_one_letter_code
_entity_poly.pdbx_strand_id
1 'polypeptide(L)'
;MTTTTTSPTTRRNMRVTKRVTTRDWKSCQWRSIGDEFENGAFFVESGPTMAANKSFSSKDMIIAKPGSYVQRLTRFAGSFKCRVGEAC
;
A
#
# COMPACT_ATOMS: atom_id res chain seq x y z
N MET A 1 -17.11 7.99 16.72
CA MET A 1 -16.62 6.60 16.88
C MET A 1 -15.40 6.45 15.98
N THR A 2 -14.20 6.59 16.54
CA THR A 2 -12.92 6.52 15.81
C THR A 2 -12.45 5.07 15.80
N THR A 3 -12.62 4.37 14.68
CA THR A 3 -12.06 3.03 14.49
C THR A 3 -10.60 3.17 14.07
N THR A 4 -9.70 3.28 15.04
CA THR A 4 -8.26 3.16 14.82
C THR A 4 -7.95 1.67 14.66
N THR A 5 -7.73 1.21 13.43
CA THR A 5 -7.26 -0.15 13.17
C THR A 5 -5.79 -0.23 13.58
N THR A 6 -5.52 -0.49 14.86
CA THR A 6 -4.20 -0.82 15.36
C THR A 6 -3.82 -2.24 14.93
N SER A 7 -2.63 -2.37 14.34
CA SER A 7 -2.04 -3.70 14.07
C SER A 7 -1.90 -4.47 15.40
N PRO A 8 -2.23 -5.78 15.45
CA PRO A 8 -2.09 -6.54 16.68
C PRO A 8 -0.62 -6.58 17.09
N THR A 9 -0.28 -6.11 18.29
CA THR A 9 1.09 -5.97 18.85
C THR A 9 1.85 -7.28 19.06
N THR A 10 1.35 -8.40 18.52
CA THR A 10 2.04 -9.69 18.53
C THR A 10 3.18 -9.66 17.51
N ARG A 11 4.40 -10.09 17.91
CA ARG A 11 5.60 -10.10 17.04
C ARG A 11 5.41 -10.76 15.66
N ARG A 12 4.47 -11.70 15.54
CA ARG A 12 4.15 -12.39 14.28
C ARG A 12 3.34 -11.57 13.28
N ASN A 13 2.73 -10.46 13.70
CA ASN A 13 1.83 -9.63 12.88
C ASN A 13 2.42 -8.25 12.51
N MET A 14 3.69 -8.02 12.84
CA MET A 14 4.38 -6.75 12.51
C MET A 14 4.88 -6.74 11.05
N ARG A 15 5.09 -7.91 10.44
CA ARG A 15 5.50 -7.98 9.04
C ARG A 15 4.29 -7.79 8.14
N VAL A 16 4.26 -6.71 7.37
CA VAL A 16 3.19 -6.40 6.41
C VAL A 16 3.12 -7.44 5.29
N THR A 17 4.26 -8.01 4.93
CA THR A 17 4.34 -9.00 3.86
C THR A 17 4.18 -10.44 4.36
N LYS A 18 3.44 -11.25 3.62
CA LYS A 18 3.31 -12.70 3.84
C LYS A 18 3.78 -13.45 2.61
N ARG A 19 4.75 -14.36 2.78
CA ARG A 19 5.14 -15.33 1.74
C ARG A 19 4.38 -16.63 2.01
N VAL A 20 3.65 -17.13 1.02
CA VAL A 20 2.81 -18.33 1.14
C VAL A 20 3.54 -19.58 0.64
N THR A 21 4.51 -19.42 -0.26
CA THR A 21 5.33 -20.49 -0.82
C THR A 21 6.79 -20.35 -0.41
N THR A 22 7.51 -21.48 -0.39
CA THR A 22 8.95 -21.52 -0.10
C THR A 22 9.81 -21.42 -1.35
N ARG A 23 9.26 -21.70 -2.53
CA ARG A 23 9.96 -21.62 -3.81
C ARG A 23 9.84 -20.23 -4.42
N ASP A 24 10.98 -19.67 -4.81
CA ASP A 24 11.16 -18.50 -5.70
C ASP A 24 10.61 -17.15 -5.24
N TRP A 25 10.17 -16.97 -3.98
CA TRP A 25 9.73 -15.66 -3.50
C TRP A 25 10.85 -14.59 -3.52
N LYS A 26 12.12 -15.01 -3.52
CA LYS A 26 13.28 -14.11 -3.52
C LYS A 26 13.46 -13.38 -4.85
N SER A 27 12.99 -13.95 -5.97
CA SER A 27 13.03 -13.28 -7.27
C SER A 27 11.85 -12.32 -7.48
N CYS A 28 10.78 -12.45 -6.69
CA CYS A 28 9.67 -11.52 -6.73
C CYS A 28 10.13 -10.12 -6.33
N GLN A 29 9.98 -9.16 -7.24
CA GLN A 29 10.34 -7.76 -7.03
C GLN A 29 9.31 -7.06 -6.14
N TRP A 30 9.50 -7.15 -4.82
CA TRP A 30 8.66 -6.52 -3.81
C TRP A 30 9.42 -5.36 -3.19
N ARG A 31 8.88 -4.14 -3.29
CA ARG A 31 9.53 -2.92 -2.83
C ARG A 31 8.58 -2.08 -2.00
N SER A 32 9.15 -1.33 -1.07
CA SER A 32 8.46 -0.36 -0.22
C SER A 32 9.13 1.00 -0.40
N ILE A 33 8.40 1.99 -0.91
CA ILE A 33 8.96 3.28 -1.33
C ILE A 33 8.05 4.38 -0.81
N GLY A 34 8.55 5.18 0.13
CA GLY A 34 7.77 6.27 0.72
C GLY A 34 6.62 5.81 1.62
N ASP A 35 6.59 4.53 1.99
CA ASP A 35 5.62 3.97 2.93
C ASP A 35 5.91 4.43 4.36
N GLU A 36 4.85 4.57 5.16
CA GLU A 36 4.95 4.91 6.57
C GLU A 36 4.34 3.78 7.40
N PHE A 37 5.10 3.32 8.40
CA PHE A 37 4.72 2.18 9.23
C PHE A 37 4.57 2.61 10.68
N GLU A 38 3.39 2.34 11.26
CA GLU A 38 3.10 2.58 12.66
C GLU A 38 3.16 1.29 13.47
N ASN A 39 3.26 1.40 14.80
CA ASN A 39 3.21 0.26 15.74
C ASN A 39 4.26 -0.83 15.46
N GLY A 40 5.43 -0.44 14.94
CA GLY A 40 6.53 -1.33 14.61
C GLY A 40 6.27 -2.23 13.40
N ALA A 41 5.27 -1.92 12.57
CA ALA A 41 5.09 -2.62 11.31
C ALA A 41 6.33 -2.44 10.41
N PHE A 42 6.64 -3.43 9.59
CA PHE A 42 7.76 -3.35 8.65
C PHE A 42 7.53 -4.18 7.40
N PHE A 43 8.19 -3.79 6.32
CA PHE A 43 8.18 -4.46 5.03
C PHE A 43 9.47 -5.24 4.81
N VAL A 44 9.37 -6.39 4.13
CA VAL A 44 10.52 -7.20 3.73
C VAL A 44 10.56 -7.25 2.21
N GLU A 45 11.50 -6.50 1.65
CA GLU A 45 11.77 -6.41 0.22
C GLU A 45 12.40 -7.69 -0.34
N SER A 46 12.25 -7.90 -1.64
CA SER A 46 12.88 -8.99 -2.39
C SER A 46 13.02 -8.64 -3.87
N GLY A 47 13.77 -9.47 -4.60
CA GLY A 47 13.98 -9.31 -6.03
C GLY A 47 14.98 -8.23 -6.41
N PRO A 48 15.22 -8.05 -7.72
CA PRO A 48 16.12 -7.02 -8.23
C PRO A 48 15.59 -5.61 -7.94
N THR A 49 16.48 -4.61 -8.05
CA THR A 49 16.08 -3.21 -7.96
C THR A 49 15.14 -2.84 -9.11
N MET A 50 14.23 -1.89 -8.87
CA MET A 50 13.34 -1.41 -9.92
C MET A 50 14.15 -0.69 -10.99
N ALA A 51 14.03 -1.12 -12.25
CA ALA A 51 14.55 -0.36 -13.37
C ALA A 51 13.83 1.00 -13.43
N ALA A 52 14.60 2.10 -13.47
CA ALA A 52 14.07 3.46 -13.58
C ALA A 52 13.37 3.71 -14.93
N ASN A 53 13.71 2.93 -15.95
CA ASN A 53 13.23 3.09 -17.33
C ASN A 53 12.03 2.18 -17.60
N LYS A 54 10.89 2.48 -16.98
CA LYS A 54 9.61 1.94 -17.45
C LYS A 54 9.04 2.84 -18.53
N SER A 55 8.47 2.26 -19.59
CA SER A 55 7.89 2.98 -20.71
C SER A 55 6.51 3.57 -20.36
N PHE A 56 6.45 4.44 -19.36
CA PHE A 56 5.24 5.18 -19.02
C PHE A 56 5.35 6.60 -19.55
N SER A 57 4.31 7.08 -20.22
CA SER A 57 4.22 8.48 -20.62
C SER A 57 3.83 9.34 -19.41
N SER A 58 4.02 10.65 -19.52
CA SER A 58 3.56 11.59 -18.49
C SER A 58 2.03 11.54 -18.29
N LYS A 59 1.26 11.09 -19.29
CA LYS A 59 -0.20 10.91 -19.19
C LYS A 59 -0.60 9.65 -18.43
N ASP A 60 0.30 8.69 -18.28
CA ASP A 60 0.07 7.44 -17.55
C ASP A 60 0.46 7.55 -16.07
N MET A 61 1.07 8.66 -15.66
CA MET A 61 1.65 8.83 -14.35
C MET A 61 0.97 9.92 -13.52
N ILE A 62 0.88 9.65 -12.23
CA ILE A 62 0.54 10.62 -11.19
C ILE A 62 1.70 10.70 -10.19
N ILE A 63 1.91 11.87 -9.59
CA ILE A 63 2.95 12.05 -8.57
C ILE A 63 2.47 11.41 -7.27
N ALA A 64 3.21 10.42 -6.79
CA ALA A 64 2.95 9.78 -5.51
C ALA A 64 3.14 10.77 -4.35
N LYS A 65 2.23 10.72 -3.37
CA LYS A 65 2.37 11.41 -2.08
C LYS A 65 3.03 10.47 -1.06
N PRO A 66 3.71 11.00 -0.02
CA PRO A 66 4.27 10.16 1.04
C PRO A 66 3.17 9.42 1.82
N GLY A 67 3.54 8.32 2.49
CA GLY A 67 2.65 7.47 3.27
C GLY A 67 1.77 8.22 4.28
N SER A 68 2.31 9.26 4.94
CA SER A 68 1.55 10.15 5.85
C SER A 68 0.27 10.73 5.24
N TYR A 69 0.18 10.86 3.92
CA TYR A 69 -0.99 11.43 3.26
C TYR A 69 -2.11 10.42 3.01
N VAL A 70 -1.89 9.13 3.24
CA VAL A 70 -2.86 8.05 2.95
C VAL A 70 -4.22 8.35 3.58
N GLN A 71 -4.26 8.76 4.85
CA GLN A 71 -5.52 9.09 5.54
C GLN A 71 -6.36 10.12 4.78
N ARG A 72 -5.72 11.15 4.21
CA ARG A 72 -6.40 12.19 3.45
C ARG A 72 -6.79 11.73 2.05
N LEU A 73 -5.98 10.89 1.43
CA LEU A 73 -6.23 10.37 0.09
C LEU A 73 -7.39 9.35 0.07
N THR A 74 -7.53 8.55 1.12
CA THR A 74 -8.53 7.46 1.18
C THR A 74 -9.81 7.81 1.95
N ARG A 75 -9.94 9.03 2.48
CA ARG A 75 -11.09 9.43 3.31
C ARG A 75 -12.47 9.32 2.65
N PHE A 76 -12.52 9.31 1.31
CA PHE A 76 -13.74 9.14 0.52
C PHE A 76 -13.71 7.84 -0.30
N ALA A 77 -12.84 6.90 0.04
CA ALA A 77 -12.80 5.59 -0.63
C ALA A 77 -14.07 4.79 -0.33
N GLY A 78 -14.52 4.00 -1.31
CA GLY A 78 -15.77 3.24 -1.26
C GLY A 78 -16.79 3.76 -2.25
N SER A 79 -18.00 3.20 -2.21
CA SER A 79 -19.10 3.65 -3.04
C SER A 79 -19.56 5.04 -2.62
N PHE A 80 -19.90 5.88 -3.60
CA PHE A 80 -20.69 7.07 -3.31
C PHE A 80 -22.03 6.67 -2.69
N LYS A 81 -22.59 7.55 -1.86
CA LYS A 81 -23.95 7.40 -1.32
C LYS A 81 -24.98 7.75 -2.39
N CYS A 82 -24.99 6.96 -3.45
CA CYS A 82 -25.91 7.10 -4.57
C CYS A 82 -27.36 6.95 -4.12
N ARG A 83 -28.25 7.76 -4.72
CA ARG A 83 -29.69 7.66 -4.56
C ARG A 83 -30.34 7.42 -5.91
N VAL A 84 -31.41 6.63 -5.91
CA VAL A 84 -32.16 6.34 -7.15
C VAL A 84 -32.71 7.64 -7.73
N GLY A 85 -32.40 7.91 -9.00
CA GLY A 85 -32.83 9.12 -9.70
C GLY A 85 -31.91 10.34 -9.56
N GLU A 86 -30.79 10.24 -8.82
CA GLU A 86 -29.79 11.30 -8.69
C GLU A 86 -28.46 10.87 -9.31
N ALA A 87 -27.69 11.82 -9.82
CA ALA A 87 -26.33 11.57 -10.27
C ALA A 87 -25.43 11.16 -9.10
N CYS A 88 -24.60 10.16 -9.33
CA CYS A 88 -23.40 9.87 -8.56
C CYS A 88 -22.20 10.50 -9.30
#